data_AF-A0A3B0WYI7-F1
#
_entry.id   AF-A0A3B0WYI7-F1
#
_cell.length_a   1.000
_cell.length_b   1.000
_cell.length_c   1.000
_cell.angle_alpha   90.00
_cell.angle_beta   90.00
_cell.angle_gamma   90.00
#
_symmetry.space_group_name_H-M   'P 1'
#
loop_
_entity.id
_entity.type
_entity.pdbx_description
1 polymer ?
#
loop_
_entity_poly.entity_id
_entity_poly.type
_entity_poly.pdbx_seq_one_letter_code
_entity_poly.pdbx_strand_id
1 'polypeptide(L)'
;MNKLAIVLILLYITGQCVASNEFGASKYNKFKRYHEHTLEKFNQHCVNNPLESTTVIHAIQGRTNISPLLGQAVTVEAVVVGDFQDTTTGLSGFFIQEEAYDIDDDILTSEGLFVFDNDFGVDVSLGDVVRVSGVVNEKFGLTEINAVSNIEICASGYTYIRATPVKLPFASETELEQYEGMLIRLHQKLTVTENFNLGRFGEVVVSSHGRLFTPTNVVNPGDAANALQAKNNLNRLIIDDGNSQQNPDPIVYPSTGLSAFNTLRSGDTVKHVTGIVGFTARNYRIHPVIKPYFVVRNPRSFTPFLSGENTIRVASFNVLNYFNGNGQGAGFPTSRGADSKTEFDRQRDKIITAISAINADVIGLMEMENDGYGISSAIQNLVNGLNAVAPLGVQYAFIHPGVSQIGTDAITVGFIYRKETLRPLGKAAILDSSIDTRFNDQKNRPTLAQTFVEVATDAKLTIAVNHLKSKGSNCDDLGDPNTGDGQGNCNLTRRDAAKALVDWLAGDPTD
;
A
#
# COMPACT_ATOMS: atom_id res chain seq x y z
N MET A 1 -39.37 -42.11 22.51
CA MET A 1 -39.76 -41.87 21.11
C MET A 1 -41.28 -41.85 21.03
N ASN A 2 -41.87 -40.68 20.84
CA ASN A 2 -43.30 -40.44 21.02
C ASN A 2 -44.11 -40.90 19.79
N LYS A 3 -45.34 -41.34 20.02
CA LYS A 3 -46.33 -41.75 18.97
C LYS A 3 -46.46 -40.77 17.80
N LEU A 4 -46.06 -39.51 18.00
CA LEU A 4 -45.99 -38.45 17.00
C LEU A 4 -45.03 -38.75 15.83
N ALA A 5 -43.88 -39.39 16.09
CA ALA A 5 -42.89 -39.70 15.04
C ALA A 5 -43.38 -40.80 14.07
N ILE A 6 -44.16 -41.75 14.57
CA ILE A 6 -44.72 -42.84 13.77
C ILE A 6 -45.84 -42.32 12.84
N VAL A 7 -46.66 -41.38 13.32
CA VAL A 7 -47.74 -40.77 12.50
C VAL A 7 -47.17 -39.92 11.35
N LEU A 8 -46.06 -39.20 11.58
CA LEU A 8 -45.38 -38.41 10.56
C LEU A 8 -44.69 -39.27 9.47
N ILE A 9 -44.13 -40.43 9.85
CA ILE A 9 -43.56 -41.39 8.90
C ILE A 9 -44.66 -42.04 8.04
N LEU A 10 -45.82 -42.35 8.63
CA LEU A 10 -46.98 -42.92 7.91
C LEU A 10 -47.65 -41.93 6.93
N LEU A 11 -47.67 -40.64 7.25
CA LEU A 11 -48.16 -39.59 6.34
C LEU A 11 -47.21 -39.36 5.15
N TYR A 12 -45.90 -39.60 5.33
CA TYR A 12 -44.90 -39.50 4.28
C TYR A 12 -44.98 -40.65 3.26
N ILE A 13 -45.29 -41.88 3.71
CA ILE A 13 -45.45 -43.05 2.82
C ILE A 13 -46.74 -42.96 1.97
N THR A 14 -47.74 -42.22 2.42
CA THR A 14 -49.08 -42.19 1.80
C THR A 14 -49.35 -40.95 0.93
N GLY A 15 -48.41 -40.02 0.81
CA GLY A 15 -48.48 -38.90 -0.14
C GLY A 15 -49.60 -37.88 0.13
N GLN A 16 -50.16 -37.81 1.33
CA GLN A 16 -51.21 -36.85 1.65
C GLN A 16 -50.63 -35.52 2.19
N CYS A 17 -50.89 -34.45 1.45
CA CYS A 17 -50.54 -33.08 1.79
C CYS A 17 -51.55 -32.53 2.81
N VAL A 18 -51.10 -32.10 4.01
CA VAL A 18 -51.96 -31.38 4.97
C VAL A 18 -51.60 -29.90 4.96
N ALA A 19 -52.60 -29.08 4.66
CA ALA A 19 -52.51 -27.62 4.60
C ALA A 19 -52.18 -26.98 5.97
N SER A 20 -51.53 -25.83 5.89
CA SER A 20 -50.80 -25.04 6.90
C SER A 20 -51.59 -24.48 8.09
N ASN A 21 -52.74 -25.01 8.50
CA ASN A 21 -53.61 -24.31 9.45
C ASN A 21 -53.60 -24.80 10.91
N GLU A 22 -52.83 -25.84 11.26
CA GLU A 22 -52.77 -26.34 12.66
C GLU A 22 -51.41 -26.17 13.37
N PHE A 23 -50.37 -25.71 12.66
CA PHE A 23 -49.04 -25.55 13.25
C PHE A 23 -48.59 -24.10 13.19
N GLY A 24 -48.56 -23.43 14.36
CA GLY A 24 -48.12 -22.04 14.47
C GLY A 24 -46.77 -21.80 13.78
N ALA A 25 -46.67 -20.70 13.03
CA ALA A 25 -45.59 -20.39 12.08
C ALA A 25 -44.16 -20.57 12.65
N SER A 26 -43.96 -20.37 13.96
CA SER A 26 -42.68 -20.59 14.64
C SER A 26 -42.23 -22.06 14.63
N LYS A 27 -43.15 -23.01 14.88
CA LYS A 27 -42.83 -24.45 14.88
C LYS A 27 -42.64 -24.99 13.47
N TYR A 28 -43.41 -24.49 12.51
CA TYR A 28 -43.22 -24.81 11.08
C TYR A 28 -41.87 -24.29 10.57
N ASN A 29 -41.48 -23.06 10.90
CA ASN A 29 -40.17 -22.53 10.52
C ASN A 29 -39.01 -23.27 11.19
N LYS A 30 -39.16 -23.69 12.46
CA LYS A 30 -38.13 -24.48 13.15
C LYS A 30 -38.00 -25.89 12.58
N PHE A 31 -39.11 -26.52 12.19
CA PHE A 31 -39.13 -27.83 11.52
C PHE A 31 -38.62 -27.76 10.08
N LYS A 32 -38.98 -26.70 9.34
CA LYS A 32 -38.46 -26.43 7.99
C LYS A 32 -36.95 -26.21 8.02
N ARG A 33 -36.45 -25.40 8.97
CA ARG A 33 -35.00 -25.23 9.21
C ARG A 33 -34.36 -26.58 9.55
N TYR A 34 -34.92 -27.35 10.48
CA TYR A 34 -34.42 -28.69 10.81
C TYR A 34 -34.42 -29.65 9.61
N HIS A 35 -35.44 -29.62 8.74
CA HIS A 35 -35.59 -30.52 7.59
C HIS A 35 -34.70 -30.12 6.40
N GLU A 36 -34.59 -28.83 6.08
CA GLU A 36 -33.60 -28.29 5.13
C GLU A 36 -32.17 -28.62 5.61
N HIS A 37 -31.88 -28.42 6.91
CA HIS A 37 -30.62 -28.83 7.54
C HIS A 37 -30.34 -30.34 7.45
N THR A 38 -31.35 -31.20 7.57
CA THR A 38 -31.14 -32.66 7.54
C THR A 38 -30.90 -33.16 6.11
N LEU A 39 -31.50 -32.51 5.10
CA LEU A 39 -31.32 -32.84 3.69
C LEU A 39 -30.01 -32.27 3.10
N GLU A 40 -29.56 -31.09 3.55
CA GLU A 40 -28.22 -30.55 3.21
C GLU A 40 -27.10 -31.39 3.83
N LYS A 41 -27.17 -31.72 5.13
CA LYS A 41 -26.18 -32.59 5.80
C LYS A 41 -26.05 -33.98 5.17
N PHE A 42 -27.13 -34.58 4.66
CA PHE A 42 -27.07 -35.92 4.06
C PHE A 42 -26.41 -35.97 2.66
N ASN A 43 -26.33 -34.84 1.95
CA ASN A 43 -25.81 -34.78 0.58
C ASN A 43 -24.43 -34.11 0.46
N GLN A 44 -23.84 -33.62 1.55
CA GLN A 44 -22.64 -32.77 1.52
C GLN A 44 -21.46 -33.29 2.36
N HIS A 45 -21.67 -34.29 3.21
CA HIS A 45 -20.57 -34.93 3.94
C HIS A 45 -19.85 -36.00 3.08
N CYS A 46 -18.56 -36.22 3.33
CA CYS A 46 -17.80 -37.31 2.71
C CYS A 46 -18.46 -38.68 3.03
N VAL A 47 -19.17 -39.24 2.04
CA VAL A 47 -19.97 -40.47 2.17
C VAL A 47 -19.08 -41.72 2.36
N ASN A 48 -17.82 -41.64 1.94
CA ASN A 48 -16.90 -42.78 1.95
C ASN A 48 -16.21 -43.02 3.31
N ASN A 49 -16.31 -42.09 4.27
CA ASN A 49 -15.76 -42.30 5.61
C ASN A 49 -16.50 -41.50 6.72
N PRO A 50 -17.75 -41.83 7.06
CA PRO A 50 -18.59 -41.08 8.02
C PRO A 50 -18.18 -41.25 9.50
N LEU A 51 -17.03 -41.87 9.79
CA LEU A 51 -16.60 -42.24 11.15
C LEU A 51 -15.40 -41.43 11.68
N GLU A 52 -14.76 -40.59 10.86
CA GLU A 52 -13.73 -39.67 11.36
C GLU A 52 -14.39 -38.43 11.97
N SER A 53 -14.07 -38.17 13.24
CA SER A 53 -14.51 -36.95 13.93
C SER A 53 -13.81 -35.76 13.30
N THR A 54 -14.59 -34.79 12.81
CA THR A 54 -14.06 -33.50 12.37
C THR A 54 -13.93 -32.54 13.54
N THR A 55 -12.93 -31.67 13.47
CA THR A 55 -12.75 -30.52 14.34
C THR A 55 -13.31 -29.30 13.61
N VAL A 56 -14.23 -28.59 14.26
CA VAL A 56 -14.81 -27.33 13.76
C VAL A 56 -13.78 -26.19 13.80
N ILE A 57 -13.84 -25.28 12.83
CA ILE A 57 -12.82 -24.24 12.62
C ILE A 57 -12.74 -23.27 13.79
N HIS A 58 -13.87 -22.83 14.37
CA HIS A 58 -13.85 -21.94 15.55
C HIS A 58 -13.10 -22.53 16.75
N ALA A 59 -13.04 -23.87 16.90
CA ALA A 59 -12.24 -24.52 17.94
C ALA A 59 -10.73 -24.52 17.63
N ILE A 60 -10.35 -24.49 16.34
CA ILE A 60 -8.96 -24.33 15.89
C ILE A 60 -8.53 -22.88 16.04
N GLN A 61 -9.36 -21.91 15.65
CA GLN A 61 -9.04 -20.48 15.75
C GLN A 61 -8.99 -20.02 17.21
N GLY A 62 -10.07 -20.25 17.97
CA GLY A 62 -10.20 -19.72 19.33
C GLY A 62 -10.41 -18.19 19.36
N ARG A 63 -10.35 -17.60 20.56
CA ARG A 63 -10.60 -16.16 20.80
C ARG A 63 -9.34 -15.30 20.80
N THR A 64 -8.18 -15.91 20.62
CA THR A 64 -6.87 -15.27 20.71
C THR A 64 -6.16 -15.39 19.37
N ASN A 65 -5.14 -14.55 19.15
CA ASN A 65 -4.31 -14.56 17.94
C ASN A 65 -3.30 -15.72 17.85
N ILE A 66 -3.56 -16.79 18.59
CA ILE A 66 -2.78 -18.02 18.61
C ILE A 66 -3.79 -19.14 18.82
N SER A 67 -3.76 -20.11 17.91
CA SER A 67 -4.62 -21.29 18.02
C SER A 67 -4.42 -22.04 19.36
N PRO A 68 -5.50 -22.43 20.07
CA PRO A 68 -5.41 -23.35 21.20
C PRO A 68 -4.99 -24.78 20.79
N LEU A 69 -5.03 -25.10 19.50
CA LEU A 69 -4.68 -26.40 18.94
C LEU A 69 -3.32 -26.40 18.23
N LEU A 70 -2.50 -25.35 18.41
CA LEU A 70 -1.16 -25.25 17.82
C LEU A 70 -0.33 -26.54 18.01
N GLY A 71 0.17 -27.09 16.91
CA GLY A 71 0.99 -28.30 16.86
C GLY A 71 0.20 -29.60 16.96
N GLN A 72 -1.12 -29.56 17.07
CA GLN A 72 -1.98 -30.75 17.12
C GLN A 72 -2.42 -31.16 15.72
N ALA A 73 -2.56 -32.47 15.50
CA ALA A 73 -3.17 -33.00 14.30
C ALA A 73 -4.69 -32.85 14.36
N VAL A 74 -5.29 -32.38 13.26
CA VAL A 74 -6.73 -32.17 13.13
C VAL A 74 -7.23 -32.66 11.77
N THR A 75 -8.51 -32.99 11.72
CA THR A 75 -9.25 -33.21 10.48
C THR A 75 -10.40 -32.22 10.45
N VAL A 76 -10.48 -31.39 9.43
CA VAL A 76 -11.52 -30.36 9.25
C VAL A 76 -12.33 -30.71 8.02
N GLU A 77 -13.63 -30.49 8.05
CA GLU A 77 -14.48 -30.48 6.87
C GLU A 77 -15.10 -29.09 6.74
N ALA A 78 -14.95 -28.46 5.58
CA ALA A 78 -15.37 -27.08 5.37
C ALA A 78 -15.43 -26.74 3.88
N VAL A 79 -15.98 -25.57 3.55
CA VAL A 79 -16.15 -25.12 2.17
C VAL A 79 -14.97 -24.27 1.70
N VAL A 80 -14.42 -24.54 0.54
CA VAL A 80 -13.40 -23.72 -0.11
C VAL A 80 -13.99 -22.35 -0.49
N VAL A 81 -13.44 -21.30 0.11
CA VAL A 81 -13.86 -19.90 -0.11
C VAL A 81 -12.84 -19.09 -0.90
N GLY A 82 -11.61 -19.59 -1.06
CA GLY A 82 -10.56 -18.94 -1.84
C GLY A 82 -9.54 -19.93 -2.36
N ASP A 83 -9.30 -19.96 -3.66
CA ASP A 83 -8.26 -20.78 -4.28
C ASP A 83 -7.06 -19.91 -4.65
N PHE A 84 -5.92 -20.18 -4.03
CA PHE A 84 -4.63 -19.52 -4.27
C PHE A 84 -3.50 -20.56 -4.42
N GLN A 85 -3.84 -21.75 -4.96
CA GLN A 85 -2.95 -22.92 -5.01
C GLN A 85 -1.79 -22.79 -6.01
N ASP A 86 -1.56 -21.65 -6.67
CA ASP A 86 -0.34 -21.51 -7.49
C ASP A 86 0.89 -21.41 -6.57
N THR A 87 1.85 -22.34 -6.68
CA THR A 87 3.12 -22.33 -5.89
C THR A 87 4.13 -21.29 -6.36
N THR A 88 3.99 -20.78 -7.58
CA THR A 88 4.92 -19.86 -8.22
C THR A 88 4.51 -18.41 -8.00
N THR A 89 3.21 -18.15 -8.12
CA THR A 89 2.64 -16.80 -8.01
C THR A 89 1.61 -16.67 -6.91
N GLY A 90 0.88 -17.73 -6.55
CA GLY A 90 -0.15 -17.69 -5.53
C GLY A 90 0.39 -17.75 -4.11
N LEU A 91 -0.47 -18.16 -3.17
CA LEU A 91 -0.15 -18.26 -1.75
C LEU A 91 0.31 -19.67 -1.35
N SER A 92 0.46 -20.59 -2.32
CA SER A 92 0.68 -22.02 -2.07
C SER A 92 -0.38 -22.61 -1.13
N GLY A 93 -1.66 -22.36 -1.42
CA GLY A 93 -2.74 -22.92 -0.60
C GLY A 93 -4.12 -22.38 -0.94
N PHE A 94 -5.10 -22.71 -0.13
CA PHE A 94 -6.48 -22.27 -0.29
C PHE A 94 -7.11 -21.98 1.07
N PHE A 95 -8.18 -21.19 1.08
CA PHE A 95 -8.93 -20.87 2.29
C PHE A 95 -10.22 -21.68 2.32
N ILE A 96 -10.52 -22.23 3.50
CA ILE A 96 -11.77 -22.91 3.81
C ILE A 96 -12.54 -22.13 4.87
N GLN A 97 -13.86 -22.25 4.85
CA GLN A 97 -14.75 -21.67 5.85
C GLN A 97 -15.83 -22.67 6.25
N GLU A 98 -16.17 -22.70 7.55
CA GLU A 98 -17.15 -23.60 8.13
C GLU A 98 -18.51 -23.49 7.43
N GLU A 99 -19.19 -24.63 7.26
CA GLU A 99 -20.56 -24.68 6.76
C GLU A 99 -21.51 -23.97 7.72
N ALA A 100 -22.55 -23.33 7.16
CA ALA A 100 -23.48 -22.50 7.93
C ALA A 100 -24.17 -23.19 9.12
N TYR A 101 -24.16 -24.53 9.17
CA TYR A 101 -24.78 -25.32 10.23
C TYR A 101 -23.83 -25.67 11.38
N ASP A 102 -22.52 -25.57 11.21
CA ASP A 102 -21.49 -25.89 12.22
C ASP A 102 -20.77 -24.61 12.72
N ILE A 103 -21.03 -23.45 12.09
CA ILE A 103 -20.70 -22.11 12.63
C ILE A 103 -21.30 -21.93 14.03
N ASP A 104 -20.50 -21.40 14.96
CA ASP A 104 -20.94 -21.11 16.32
C ASP A 104 -21.64 -19.74 16.46
N ASP A 105 -22.07 -19.42 17.68
CA ASP A 105 -22.70 -18.12 18.00
C ASP A 105 -21.69 -17.09 18.55
N ASP A 106 -20.40 -17.43 18.64
CA ASP A 106 -19.36 -16.58 19.23
C ASP A 106 -18.68 -15.72 18.17
N ILE A 107 -19.05 -14.44 18.12
CA ILE A 107 -18.51 -13.52 17.12
C ILE A 107 -16.99 -13.29 17.24
N LEU A 108 -16.35 -13.72 18.33
CA LEU A 108 -14.93 -13.52 18.58
C LEU A 108 -14.05 -14.67 18.04
N THR A 109 -14.66 -15.75 17.55
CA THR A 109 -13.96 -16.87 16.91
C THR A 109 -14.14 -16.77 15.41
N SER A 110 -13.05 -16.96 14.67
CA SER A 110 -13.12 -17.05 13.22
C SER A 110 -13.61 -18.42 12.78
N GLU A 111 -14.37 -18.44 11.68
CA GLU A 111 -14.81 -19.66 11.00
C GLU A 111 -14.01 -19.96 9.73
N GLY A 112 -12.93 -19.21 9.49
CA GLY A 112 -12.04 -19.37 8.34
C GLY A 112 -10.70 -19.98 8.71
N LEU A 113 -10.08 -20.70 7.78
CA LEU A 113 -8.77 -21.32 7.98
C LEU A 113 -8.00 -21.38 6.65
N PHE A 114 -6.69 -21.15 6.71
CA PHE A 114 -5.82 -21.34 5.55
C PHE A 114 -5.27 -22.77 5.54
N VAL A 115 -5.30 -23.43 4.39
CA VAL A 115 -4.67 -24.72 4.16
C VAL A 115 -3.43 -24.49 3.32
N PHE A 116 -2.26 -24.58 3.95
CA PHE A 116 -0.98 -24.51 3.26
C PHE A 116 -0.56 -25.91 2.83
N ASP A 117 -0.34 -26.05 1.53
CA ASP A 117 0.28 -27.23 0.94
C ASP A 117 1.23 -26.74 -0.16
N ASN A 118 2.42 -27.32 -0.30
CA ASN A 118 3.39 -26.89 -1.30
C ASN A 118 3.62 -27.97 -2.37
N ASP A 119 2.77 -29.00 -2.41
CA ASP A 119 2.83 -30.14 -3.34
C ASP A 119 1.42 -30.67 -3.69
N PHE A 120 0.47 -29.75 -3.90
CA PHE A 120 -0.98 -29.91 -3.64
C PHE A 120 -1.66 -31.20 -4.10
N GLY A 121 -1.26 -31.83 -5.21
CA GLY A 121 -1.82 -33.07 -5.76
C GLY A 121 -3.33 -33.08 -6.11
N VAL A 122 -4.14 -32.23 -5.47
CA VAL A 122 -5.58 -32.07 -5.47
C VAL A 122 -5.87 -30.61 -5.79
N ASP A 123 -6.51 -30.40 -6.95
CA ASP A 123 -6.95 -29.09 -7.44
C ASP A 123 -8.37 -28.83 -6.91
N VAL A 124 -8.55 -27.80 -6.08
CA VAL A 124 -9.85 -27.45 -5.50
C VAL A 124 -10.48 -26.28 -6.23
N SER A 125 -11.79 -26.11 -6.07
CA SER A 125 -12.54 -25.00 -6.64
C SER A 125 -13.40 -24.31 -5.58
N LEU A 126 -13.69 -23.02 -5.79
CA LEU A 126 -14.63 -22.28 -4.94
C LEU A 126 -15.96 -23.05 -4.83
N GLY A 127 -16.40 -23.28 -3.59
CA GLY A 127 -17.62 -24.04 -3.31
C GLY A 127 -17.44 -25.56 -3.24
N ASP A 128 -16.22 -26.09 -3.33
CA ASP A 128 -15.96 -27.47 -2.94
C ASP A 128 -16.05 -27.61 -1.42
N VAL A 129 -16.73 -28.66 -0.95
CA VAL A 129 -16.67 -29.10 0.44
C VAL A 129 -15.50 -30.09 0.52
N VAL A 130 -14.52 -29.77 1.33
CA VAL A 130 -13.28 -30.55 1.44
C VAL A 130 -13.09 -31.04 2.86
N ARG A 131 -12.56 -32.25 2.99
CA ARG A 131 -12.03 -32.77 4.25
C ARG A 131 -10.50 -32.76 4.20
N VAL A 132 -9.90 -32.05 5.14
CA VAL A 132 -8.45 -31.82 5.20
C VAL A 132 -7.89 -32.33 6.51
N SER A 133 -6.89 -33.19 6.45
CA SER A 133 -6.15 -33.70 7.62
C SER A 133 -4.72 -33.18 7.61
N GLY A 134 -4.29 -32.53 8.70
CA GLY A 134 -2.94 -31.98 8.83
C GLY A 134 -2.64 -31.54 10.25
N VAL A 135 -1.66 -30.65 10.43
CA VAL A 135 -1.24 -30.12 11.72
C VAL A 135 -1.52 -28.63 11.78
N VAL A 136 -2.11 -28.17 12.89
CA VAL A 136 -2.34 -26.73 13.09
C VAL A 136 -1.02 -26.02 13.34
N ASN A 137 -0.79 -24.91 12.65
CA ASN A 137 0.43 -24.12 12.71
C ASN A 137 0.16 -22.62 12.73
N GLU A 138 1.14 -21.85 13.17
CA GLU A 138 1.16 -20.39 13.10
C GLU A 138 2.25 -19.94 12.13
N LYS A 139 1.87 -19.34 11.00
CA LYS A 139 2.82 -18.85 10.00
C LYS A 139 2.72 -17.35 9.85
N PHE A 140 3.77 -16.64 10.30
CA PHE A 140 3.81 -15.18 10.31
C PHE A 140 2.63 -14.52 11.06
N GLY A 141 1.97 -15.26 11.96
CA GLY A 141 0.81 -14.83 12.74
C GLY A 141 -0.55 -15.14 12.10
N LEU A 142 -0.59 -15.96 11.04
CA LEU A 142 -1.81 -16.57 10.50
C LEU A 142 -1.92 -18.02 11.00
N THR A 143 -3.08 -18.42 11.52
CA THR A 143 -3.42 -19.81 11.81
C THR A 143 -3.68 -20.56 10.51
N GLU A 144 -2.97 -21.67 10.31
CA GLU A 144 -3.09 -22.52 9.12
C GLU A 144 -3.09 -24.01 9.48
N ILE A 145 -3.63 -24.84 8.58
CA ILE A 145 -3.28 -26.27 8.53
C ILE A 145 -2.07 -26.41 7.63
N ASN A 146 -1.00 -27.02 8.16
CA ASN A 146 0.19 -27.39 7.40
C ASN A 146 0.41 -28.91 7.47
N ALA A 147 1.55 -29.36 6.91
CA ALA A 147 1.94 -30.78 6.89
C ALA A 147 0.76 -31.67 6.47
N VAL A 148 0.06 -31.23 5.43
CA VAL A 148 -1.20 -31.83 4.99
C VAL A 148 -0.93 -33.27 4.58
N SER A 149 -1.73 -34.17 5.16
CA SER A 149 -1.59 -35.63 5.00
C SER A 149 -2.66 -36.22 4.10
N ASN A 150 -3.82 -35.56 4.00
CA ASN A 150 -4.92 -35.96 3.14
C ASN A 150 -5.82 -34.75 2.83
N ILE A 151 -6.29 -34.68 1.58
CA ILE A 151 -7.37 -33.79 1.14
C ILE A 151 -8.36 -34.64 0.34
N GLU A 152 -9.64 -34.62 0.73
CA GLU A 152 -10.72 -35.26 0.01
C GLU A 152 -11.77 -34.22 -0.38
N ILE A 153 -12.18 -34.17 -1.66
CA ILE A 153 -13.32 -33.35 -2.09
C ILE A 153 -14.60 -34.16 -1.85
N CYS A 154 -15.34 -33.82 -0.80
CA CYS A 154 -16.57 -34.49 -0.39
C CYS A 154 -17.75 -34.18 -1.32
N ALA A 155 -17.85 -32.92 -1.75
CA ALA A 155 -18.89 -32.42 -2.63
C ALA A 155 -18.41 -31.17 -3.37
N SER A 156 -19.07 -30.82 -4.47
CA SER A 156 -18.75 -29.63 -5.27
C SER A 156 -19.99 -28.79 -5.53
N GLY A 157 -19.78 -27.50 -5.81
CA GLY A 157 -20.86 -26.58 -6.19
C GLY A 157 -21.71 -26.09 -5.01
N TYR A 158 -21.16 -26.08 -3.80
CA TYR A 158 -21.78 -25.44 -2.64
C TYR A 158 -21.85 -23.92 -2.89
N THR A 159 -23.06 -23.39 -2.98
CA THR A 159 -23.29 -21.97 -3.34
C THR A 159 -23.64 -21.09 -2.13
N TYR A 160 -23.89 -21.69 -0.96
CA TYR A 160 -24.35 -20.97 0.22
C TYR A 160 -23.20 -20.50 1.13
N ILE A 161 -22.18 -19.86 0.54
CA ILE A 161 -21.10 -19.25 1.32
C ILE A 161 -21.44 -17.78 1.56
N ARG A 162 -21.86 -17.46 2.79
CA ARG A 162 -22.27 -16.10 3.14
C ARG A 162 -21.05 -15.29 3.56
N ALA A 163 -20.66 -14.32 2.74
CA ALA A 163 -19.65 -13.33 3.12
C ALA A 163 -20.11 -12.50 4.33
N THR A 164 -19.26 -12.40 5.35
CA THR A 164 -19.55 -11.62 6.56
C THR A 164 -19.44 -10.12 6.26
N PRO A 165 -20.49 -9.31 6.55
CA PRO A 165 -20.45 -7.88 6.28
C PRO A 165 -19.54 -7.17 7.28
N VAL A 166 -18.54 -6.47 6.77
CA VAL A 166 -17.56 -5.70 7.56
C VAL A 166 -17.55 -4.24 7.11
N LYS A 167 -17.21 -3.32 8.01
CA LYS A 167 -17.13 -1.88 7.71
C LYS A 167 -15.91 -1.25 8.36
N LEU A 168 -15.37 -0.25 7.68
CA LEU A 168 -14.41 0.69 8.26
C LEU A 168 -15.15 1.91 8.84
N PRO A 169 -14.60 2.57 9.87
CA PRO A 169 -13.43 2.14 10.66
C PRO A 169 -13.75 0.95 11.57
N PHE A 170 -12.71 0.20 11.92
CA PHE A 170 -12.75 -0.83 12.95
C PHE A 170 -12.87 -0.22 14.36
N ALA A 171 -13.45 -0.97 15.29
CA ALA A 171 -13.58 -0.69 16.71
C ALA A 171 -12.24 -0.84 17.46
N SER A 172 -11.35 -1.72 16.99
CA SER A 172 -10.00 -1.92 17.54
C SER A 172 -9.01 -2.39 16.47
N GLU A 173 -7.71 -2.30 16.76
CA GLU A 173 -6.65 -2.80 15.85
C GLU A 173 -6.68 -4.32 15.68
N THR A 174 -7.32 -5.03 16.60
CA THR A 174 -7.45 -6.50 16.61
C THR A 174 -8.82 -6.97 16.10
N GLU A 175 -9.71 -6.09 15.65
CA GLU A 175 -11.06 -6.50 15.24
C GLU A 175 -11.03 -7.52 14.09
N LEU A 176 -10.03 -7.44 13.21
CA LEU A 176 -9.90 -8.33 12.08
C LEU A 176 -9.48 -9.76 12.45
N GLU A 177 -8.98 -9.97 13.67
CA GLU A 177 -8.63 -11.31 14.17
C GLU A 177 -9.83 -12.25 14.14
N GLN A 178 -11.01 -11.76 14.55
CA GLN A 178 -12.24 -12.56 14.56
C GLN A 178 -12.72 -12.96 13.16
N TYR A 179 -12.09 -12.43 12.11
CA TYR A 179 -12.40 -12.74 10.72
C TYR A 179 -11.26 -13.44 9.99
N GLU A 180 -10.18 -13.84 10.67
CA GLU A 180 -9.00 -14.43 10.04
C GLU A 180 -9.36 -15.63 9.15
N GLY A 181 -9.00 -15.60 7.87
CA GLY A 181 -9.33 -16.65 6.91
C GLY A 181 -10.79 -16.65 6.41
N MET A 182 -11.67 -15.78 6.95
CA MET A 182 -13.06 -15.71 6.54
C MET A 182 -13.26 -14.88 5.28
N LEU A 183 -14.27 -15.26 4.49
CA LEU A 183 -14.82 -14.45 3.41
C LEU A 183 -15.62 -13.27 3.99
N ILE A 184 -15.16 -12.05 3.75
CA ILE A 184 -15.84 -10.82 4.17
C ILE A 184 -16.31 -9.97 2.99
N ARG A 185 -17.24 -9.05 3.26
CA ARG A 185 -17.73 -8.08 2.28
C ARG A 185 -17.81 -6.67 2.87
N LEU A 186 -17.10 -5.74 2.24
CA LEU A 186 -17.21 -4.32 2.52
C LEU A 186 -18.17 -3.65 1.54
N HIS A 187 -19.40 -3.40 2.00
CA HIS A 187 -20.43 -2.71 1.20
C HIS A 187 -20.13 -1.23 0.96
N GLN A 188 -19.28 -0.62 1.79
CA GLN A 188 -19.00 0.81 1.74
C GLN A 188 -18.27 1.20 0.44
N LYS A 189 -18.42 2.48 0.07
CA LYS A 189 -17.46 3.12 -0.83
C LYS A 189 -16.17 3.36 -0.05
N LEU A 190 -15.08 2.82 -0.54
CA LEU A 190 -13.75 3.02 0.01
C LEU A 190 -12.93 3.91 -0.93
N THR A 191 -11.95 4.61 -0.38
CA THR A 191 -11.05 5.51 -1.10
C THR A 191 -9.62 4.98 -0.98
N VAL A 192 -8.92 4.89 -2.11
CA VAL A 192 -7.49 4.59 -2.15
C VAL A 192 -6.74 5.69 -1.41
N THR A 193 -6.01 5.31 -0.38
CA THR A 193 -5.28 6.25 0.48
C THR A 193 -3.77 6.07 0.44
N GLU A 194 -3.28 4.92 -0.01
CA GLU A 194 -1.85 4.63 -0.17
C GLU A 194 -1.66 3.61 -1.29
N ASN A 195 -0.63 3.80 -2.12
CA ASN A 195 -0.31 2.93 -3.25
C ASN A 195 1.20 2.66 -3.35
N PHE A 196 1.94 2.80 -2.25
CA PHE A 196 3.39 2.62 -2.21
C PHE A 196 3.82 1.20 -2.60
N ASN A 197 3.12 0.18 -2.08
CA ASN A 197 3.40 -1.22 -2.36
C ASN A 197 2.76 -1.74 -3.65
N LEU A 198 1.95 -0.95 -4.36
CA LEU A 198 1.19 -1.41 -5.52
C LEU A 198 2.09 -2.01 -6.61
N GLY A 199 3.15 -1.29 -6.99
CA GLY A 199 4.07 -1.75 -8.04
C GLY A 199 5.00 -2.89 -7.60
N ARG A 200 5.07 -3.17 -6.30
CA ARG A 200 6.02 -4.14 -5.73
C ARG A 200 5.35 -5.43 -5.27
N PHE A 201 4.13 -5.35 -4.77
CA PHE A 201 3.41 -6.45 -4.13
C PHE A 201 1.92 -6.49 -4.50
N GLY A 202 1.47 -5.69 -5.48
CA GLY A 202 0.05 -5.64 -5.83
C GLY A 202 -0.87 -5.03 -4.75
N GLU A 203 -0.31 -4.49 -3.66
CA GLU A 203 -1.06 -4.01 -2.52
C GLU A 203 -1.54 -2.56 -2.68
N VAL A 204 -2.80 -2.31 -2.33
CA VAL A 204 -3.36 -0.96 -2.21
C VAL A 204 -4.09 -0.78 -0.89
N VAL A 205 -3.82 0.33 -0.20
CA VAL A 205 -4.50 0.65 1.05
C VAL A 205 -5.74 1.49 0.75
N VAL A 206 -6.86 1.08 1.31
CA VAL A 206 -8.13 1.77 1.21
C VAL A 206 -8.64 2.21 2.58
N SER A 207 -9.50 3.22 2.59
CA SER A 207 -10.07 3.80 3.81
C SER A 207 -11.52 4.23 3.58
N SER A 208 -12.31 4.34 4.65
CA SER A 208 -13.64 4.95 4.57
C SER A 208 -13.56 6.47 4.66
N HIS A 209 -14.58 7.16 4.13
CA HIS A 209 -14.75 8.62 4.26
C HIS A 209 -13.67 9.51 3.62
N GLY A 210 -12.85 9.00 2.69
CA GLY A 210 -11.89 9.80 1.92
C GLY A 210 -10.46 9.34 2.15
N ARG A 211 -9.48 10.18 1.80
CA ARG A 211 -8.05 9.86 2.01
C ARG A 211 -7.67 10.12 3.46
N LEU A 212 -6.80 9.28 4.00
CA LEU A 212 -6.09 9.51 5.25
C LEU A 212 -4.84 10.36 4.98
N PHE A 213 -4.68 11.45 5.73
CA PHE A 213 -3.50 12.30 5.65
C PHE A 213 -2.53 11.96 6.77
N THR A 214 -1.23 12.19 6.53
CA THR A 214 -0.22 12.22 7.60
C THR A 214 -0.68 13.21 8.69
N PRO A 215 -0.76 12.80 9.97
CA PRO A 215 -1.39 13.62 10.99
C PRO A 215 -0.83 15.03 11.13
N THR A 216 0.50 15.18 11.06
CA THR A 216 1.19 16.48 11.19
C THR A 216 0.99 17.44 10.01
N ASN A 217 0.29 17.02 8.96
CA ASN A 217 -0.20 17.91 7.89
C ASN A 217 -1.55 18.55 8.23
N VAL A 218 -2.25 18.06 9.25
CA VAL A 218 -3.63 18.44 9.59
C VAL A 218 -3.72 19.03 11.00
N VAL A 219 -2.96 18.47 11.94
CA VAL A 219 -2.94 18.88 13.35
C VAL A 219 -1.52 19.08 13.85
N ASN A 220 -1.38 19.78 14.97
CA ASN A 220 -0.08 19.98 15.60
C ASN A 220 0.54 18.63 16.06
N PRO A 221 1.88 18.53 16.08
CA PRO A 221 2.59 17.39 16.68
C PRO A 221 2.19 17.10 18.14
N GLY A 222 2.42 15.87 18.58
CA GLY A 222 2.12 15.39 19.93
C GLY A 222 0.78 14.67 20.01
N ASP A 223 0.06 14.85 21.11
CA ASP A 223 -1.18 14.10 21.41
C ASP A 223 -2.24 14.20 20.31
N ALA A 224 -2.37 15.38 19.68
CA ALA A 224 -3.31 15.57 18.58
C ALA A 224 -2.95 14.73 17.35
N ALA A 225 -1.67 14.70 16.98
CA ALA A 225 -1.17 13.87 15.89
C ALA A 225 -1.32 12.38 16.19
N ASN A 226 -1.02 11.96 17.43
CA ASN A 226 -1.16 10.57 17.87
C ASN A 226 -2.62 10.11 17.88
N ALA A 227 -3.53 10.96 18.36
CA ALA A 227 -4.97 10.67 18.34
C ALA A 227 -5.52 10.55 16.90
N LEU A 228 -5.04 11.36 15.96
CA LEU A 228 -5.40 11.22 14.55
C LEU A 228 -4.76 9.99 13.91
N GLN A 229 -3.52 9.64 14.26
CA GLN A 229 -2.89 8.40 13.79
C GLN A 229 -3.67 7.16 14.23
N ALA A 230 -4.10 7.10 15.50
CA ALA A 230 -4.91 6.01 16.01
C ALA A 230 -6.23 5.88 15.21
N LYS A 231 -6.90 6.99 14.89
CA LYS A 231 -8.09 6.99 14.02
C LYS A 231 -7.78 6.51 12.60
N ASN A 232 -6.64 6.90 12.05
CA ASN A 232 -6.20 6.46 10.72
C ASN A 232 -5.92 4.95 10.69
N ASN A 233 -5.27 4.40 11.73
CA ASN A 233 -4.99 2.97 11.85
C ASN A 233 -6.26 2.13 11.86
N LEU A 234 -7.30 2.59 12.56
CA LEU A 234 -8.61 1.91 12.58
C LEU A 234 -9.38 2.07 11.25
N ASN A 235 -9.04 3.05 10.42
CA ASN A 235 -9.76 3.37 9.19
C ASN A 235 -8.99 2.98 7.91
N ARG A 236 -8.18 1.93 7.95
CA ARG A 236 -7.44 1.45 6.78
C ARG A 236 -7.49 -0.07 6.65
N LEU A 237 -7.45 -0.55 5.40
CA LEU A 237 -7.36 -1.96 5.07
C LEU A 237 -6.55 -2.13 3.79
N ILE A 238 -5.73 -3.18 3.71
CA ILE A 238 -4.96 -3.53 2.51
C ILE A 238 -5.84 -4.41 1.61
N ILE A 239 -5.95 -4.05 0.33
CA ILE A 239 -6.41 -4.95 -0.73
C ILE A 239 -5.15 -5.49 -1.40
N ASP A 240 -4.99 -6.80 -1.36
CA ASP A 240 -3.87 -7.56 -1.91
C ASP A 240 -4.32 -8.27 -3.19
N ASP A 241 -3.42 -8.58 -4.13
CA ASP A 241 -3.78 -9.31 -5.36
C ASP A 241 -3.63 -10.83 -5.24
N GLY A 242 -3.19 -11.33 -4.08
CA GLY A 242 -2.96 -12.75 -3.83
C GLY A 242 -1.67 -13.26 -4.49
N ASN A 243 -0.79 -12.36 -4.97
CA ASN A 243 0.47 -12.73 -5.58
C ASN A 243 1.64 -12.63 -4.59
N SER A 244 2.36 -13.71 -4.36
CA SER A 244 3.50 -13.75 -3.44
C SER A 244 4.82 -13.23 -4.04
N GLN A 245 4.86 -12.93 -5.34
CA GLN A 245 6.05 -12.43 -6.02
C GLN A 245 6.30 -10.94 -5.79
N GLN A 246 7.58 -10.58 -5.78
CA GLN A 246 7.99 -9.18 -5.76
C GLN A 246 8.14 -8.64 -7.19
N ASN A 247 7.59 -7.45 -7.42
CA ASN A 247 7.53 -6.74 -8.71
C ASN A 247 6.85 -7.58 -9.82
N PRO A 248 5.62 -8.10 -9.60
CA PRO A 248 4.95 -8.87 -10.63
C PRO A 248 4.70 -8.02 -11.89
N ASP A 249 4.79 -8.65 -13.06
CA ASP A 249 4.45 -8.02 -14.35
C ASP A 249 3.51 -8.95 -15.14
N PRO A 250 2.23 -8.56 -15.33
CA PRO A 250 1.62 -7.27 -14.98
C PRO A 250 1.15 -7.17 -13.52
N ILE A 251 1.17 -5.95 -12.97
CA ILE A 251 0.41 -5.61 -11.75
C ILE A 251 -1.09 -5.53 -12.11
N VAL A 252 -1.94 -6.31 -11.44
CA VAL A 252 -3.34 -6.51 -11.86
C VAL A 252 -4.30 -5.37 -11.49
N TYR A 253 -3.89 -4.45 -10.62
CA TYR A 253 -4.65 -3.26 -10.25
C TYR A 253 -4.12 -1.98 -10.90
N PRO A 254 -5.00 -1.08 -11.40
CA PRO A 254 -6.46 -1.20 -11.44
C PRO A 254 -6.91 -2.25 -12.47
N SER A 255 -8.19 -2.63 -12.53
CA SER A 255 -8.70 -3.90 -13.10
C SER A 255 -8.28 -4.31 -14.53
N THR A 256 -7.73 -3.41 -15.33
CA THR A 256 -7.15 -3.68 -16.67
C THR A 256 -5.61 -3.70 -16.69
N GLY A 257 -4.97 -3.74 -15.53
CA GLY A 257 -3.51 -3.75 -15.34
C GLY A 257 -2.90 -2.35 -15.17
N LEU A 258 -1.89 -2.22 -14.31
CA LEU A 258 -1.18 -0.96 -14.09
C LEU A 258 -0.37 -0.56 -15.33
N SER A 259 -0.50 0.68 -15.78
CA SER A 259 0.40 1.24 -16.79
C SER A 259 0.55 2.75 -16.63
N ALA A 260 1.43 3.37 -17.42
CA ALA A 260 1.58 4.82 -17.45
C ALA A 260 0.28 5.56 -17.85
N PHE A 261 -0.58 4.89 -18.62
CA PHE A 261 -1.88 5.42 -19.07
C PHE A 261 -3.06 4.90 -18.24
N ASN A 262 -2.84 3.89 -17.40
CA ASN A 262 -3.85 3.30 -16.52
C ASN A 262 -3.31 3.21 -15.08
N THR A 263 -3.31 4.34 -14.39
CA THR A 263 -2.78 4.46 -13.02
C THR A 263 -3.86 4.28 -11.98
N LEU A 264 -3.53 3.72 -10.81
CA LEU A 264 -4.36 3.78 -9.60
C LEU A 264 -3.86 4.88 -8.67
N ARG A 265 -4.66 5.95 -8.50
CA ARG A 265 -4.24 7.16 -7.77
C ARG A 265 -4.91 7.22 -6.40
N SER A 266 -4.18 7.74 -5.41
CA SER A 266 -4.77 8.13 -4.14
C SER A 266 -5.94 9.10 -4.37
N GLY A 267 -7.12 8.77 -3.83
CA GLY A 267 -8.37 9.47 -4.07
C GLY A 267 -9.34 8.74 -5.00
N ASP A 268 -8.88 7.76 -5.79
CA ASP A 268 -9.75 6.85 -6.53
C ASP A 268 -10.57 5.99 -5.56
N THR A 269 -11.65 5.37 -6.05
CA THR A 269 -12.62 4.70 -5.18
C THR A 269 -12.94 3.28 -5.62
N VAL A 270 -13.31 2.43 -4.67
CA VAL A 270 -13.79 1.06 -4.91
C VAL A 270 -15.04 0.81 -4.07
N LYS A 271 -15.90 -0.13 -4.49
CA LYS A 271 -17.12 -0.51 -3.77
C LYS A 271 -17.28 -2.02 -3.76
N HIS A 272 -18.02 -2.53 -2.78
CA HIS A 272 -18.45 -3.93 -2.72
C HIS A 272 -17.27 -4.92 -2.76
N VAL A 273 -16.15 -4.56 -2.13
CA VAL A 273 -14.99 -5.45 -2.08
C VAL A 273 -15.38 -6.70 -1.29
N THR A 274 -15.17 -7.86 -1.90
CA THR A 274 -15.45 -9.17 -1.33
C THR A 274 -14.18 -10.00 -1.45
N GLY A 275 -13.72 -10.54 -0.33
CA GLY A 275 -12.43 -11.22 -0.28
C GLY A 275 -12.18 -11.83 1.08
N ILE A 276 -11.13 -12.62 1.16
CA ILE A 276 -10.76 -13.35 2.37
C ILE A 276 -9.78 -12.54 3.20
N VAL A 277 -9.99 -12.49 4.50
CA VAL A 277 -9.04 -11.85 5.41
C VAL A 277 -7.80 -12.74 5.55
N GLY A 278 -6.64 -12.20 5.18
CA GLY A 278 -5.34 -12.84 5.45
C GLY A 278 -4.52 -11.98 6.40
N PHE A 279 -3.45 -12.57 6.94
CA PHE A 279 -2.47 -11.90 7.78
C PHE A 279 -1.05 -12.24 7.31
N THR A 280 -0.31 -11.23 6.88
CA THR A 280 1.13 -11.37 6.60
C THR A 280 1.84 -10.03 6.71
N ALA A 281 3.16 -10.05 6.88
CA ALA A 281 3.98 -8.87 7.13
C ALA A 281 3.42 -7.97 8.27
N ARG A 282 2.84 -8.59 9.31
CA ARG A 282 2.23 -7.92 10.48
C ARG A 282 1.03 -7.01 10.16
N ASN A 283 0.32 -7.28 9.06
CA ASN A 283 -0.86 -6.52 8.67
C ASN A 283 -1.96 -7.46 8.16
N TYR A 284 -3.19 -7.20 8.59
CA TYR A 284 -4.35 -7.79 7.94
C TYR A 284 -4.57 -7.19 6.56
N ARG A 285 -5.06 -8.03 5.66
CA ARG A 285 -5.35 -7.71 4.26
C ARG A 285 -6.57 -8.48 3.80
N ILE A 286 -7.12 -8.08 2.67
CA ILE A 286 -8.10 -8.88 1.96
C ILE A 286 -7.54 -9.35 0.63
N HIS A 287 -7.67 -10.65 0.37
CA HIS A 287 -7.43 -11.28 -0.93
C HIS A 287 -8.77 -11.40 -1.67
N PRO A 288 -9.05 -10.54 -2.68
CA PRO A 288 -10.35 -10.54 -3.35
C PRO A 288 -10.58 -11.80 -4.16
N VAL A 289 -11.72 -12.46 -3.92
CA VAL A 289 -12.22 -13.58 -4.75
C VAL A 289 -13.03 -13.09 -5.94
N ILE A 290 -13.40 -11.81 -5.93
CA ILE A 290 -13.98 -11.08 -7.05
C ILE A 290 -13.08 -9.89 -7.31
N LYS A 291 -12.55 -9.80 -8.54
CA LYS A 291 -11.66 -8.73 -8.95
C LYS A 291 -12.27 -7.35 -8.66
N PRO A 292 -11.66 -6.52 -7.80
CA PRO A 292 -12.17 -5.20 -7.49
C PRO A 292 -12.17 -4.26 -8.70
N TYR A 293 -13.23 -3.46 -8.83
CA TYR A 293 -13.34 -2.42 -9.85
C TYR A 293 -13.07 -1.04 -9.24
N PHE A 294 -11.93 -0.46 -9.58
CA PHE A 294 -11.55 0.89 -9.16
C PHE A 294 -12.10 1.95 -10.11
N VAL A 295 -12.78 2.95 -9.54
CA VAL A 295 -13.35 4.10 -10.25
C VAL A 295 -12.43 5.30 -10.07
N VAL A 296 -11.98 5.87 -11.19
CA VAL A 296 -11.18 7.09 -11.23
C VAL A 296 -11.98 8.26 -10.65
N ARG A 297 -11.45 8.89 -9.60
CA ARG A 297 -12.04 10.08 -8.96
C ARG A 297 -11.04 11.20 -8.75
N ASN A 298 -9.75 10.91 -8.89
CA ASN A 298 -8.69 11.91 -8.83
C ASN A 298 -7.83 11.88 -10.10
N PRO A 299 -8.40 12.18 -11.29
CA PRO A 299 -7.66 12.14 -12.54
C PRO A 299 -6.48 13.11 -12.51
N ARG A 300 -5.38 12.75 -13.19
CA ARG A 300 -4.27 13.69 -13.41
C ARG A 300 -4.77 14.82 -14.31
N SER A 301 -4.65 16.07 -13.89
CA SER A 301 -4.82 17.19 -14.82
C SER A 301 -3.62 17.26 -15.78
N PHE A 302 -3.85 17.72 -17.01
CA PHE A 302 -2.75 17.90 -17.98
C PHE A 302 -1.77 18.99 -17.55
N THR A 303 -2.29 20.07 -16.96
CA THR A 303 -1.51 21.16 -16.37
C THR A 303 -2.13 21.60 -15.05
N PRO A 304 -1.36 22.20 -14.14
CA PRO A 304 -1.91 22.93 -13.00
C PRO A 304 -2.70 24.16 -13.46
N PHE A 305 -3.79 24.49 -12.77
CA PHE A 305 -4.43 25.78 -12.93
C PHE A 305 -3.61 26.85 -12.21
N LEU A 306 -3.22 27.90 -12.93
CA LEU A 306 -2.52 29.06 -12.37
C LEU A 306 -3.46 30.26 -12.47
N SER A 307 -3.76 30.92 -11.35
CA SER A 307 -4.56 32.15 -11.33
C SER A 307 -3.68 33.36 -11.63
N GLY A 308 -4.18 34.30 -12.44
CA GLY A 308 -3.53 35.61 -12.70
C GLY A 308 -2.57 35.63 -13.90
N GLU A 309 -2.00 36.81 -14.15
CA GLU A 309 -1.00 37.07 -15.19
C GLU A 309 0.41 36.84 -14.63
N ASN A 310 0.72 35.61 -14.22
CA ASN A 310 2.05 35.29 -13.70
C ASN A 310 3.06 35.27 -14.85
N THR A 311 4.15 36.01 -14.70
CA THR A 311 5.19 36.12 -15.73
C THR A 311 6.34 35.12 -15.52
N ILE A 312 6.52 34.60 -14.30
CA ILE A 312 7.54 33.62 -13.93
C ILE A 312 6.92 32.37 -13.31
N ARG A 313 7.37 31.18 -13.75
CA ARG A 313 7.07 29.88 -13.14
C ARG A 313 8.30 29.33 -12.43
N VAL A 314 8.17 29.10 -11.12
CA VAL A 314 9.19 28.45 -10.28
C VAL A 314 8.76 27.01 -9.98
N ALA A 315 9.69 26.06 -10.07
CA ALA A 315 9.45 24.70 -9.62
C ALA A 315 10.57 24.21 -8.70
N SER A 316 10.27 23.15 -7.95
CA SER A 316 11.24 22.37 -7.19
C SER A 316 11.10 20.90 -7.59
N PHE A 317 12.20 20.22 -7.83
CA PHE A 317 12.20 18.84 -8.31
C PHE A 317 13.34 18.03 -7.68
N ASN A 318 12.98 17.12 -6.79
CA ASN A 318 13.89 16.05 -6.38
C ASN A 318 13.98 15.03 -7.53
N VAL A 319 15.19 14.85 -8.07
CA VAL A 319 15.47 14.01 -9.25
C VAL A 319 15.86 12.57 -8.91
N LEU A 320 15.78 12.19 -7.63
CA LEU A 320 15.91 10.83 -7.09
C LEU A 320 17.26 10.17 -7.41
N ASN A 321 18.33 10.63 -6.76
CA ASN A 321 19.72 10.24 -7.03
C ASN A 321 20.05 10.21 -8.53
N TYR A 322 20.00 11.37 -9.18
CA TYR A 322 20.46 11.52 -10.56
C TYR A 322 22.00 11.46 -10.64
N PHE A 323 22.52 10.25 -10.79
CA PHE A 323 23.95 9.95 -10.81
C PHE A 323 24.34 9.44 -12.20
N ASN A 324 25.29 10.11 -12.85
CA ASN A 324 25.59 9.93 -14.26
C ASN A 324 26.79 8.99 -14.52
N GLY A 325 27.32 8.35 -13.47
CA GLY A 325 28.48 7.49 -13.53
C GLY A 325 29.77 8.32 -13.60
N ASN A 326 30.58 8.10 -14.64
CA ASN A 326 31.77 8.93 -14.89
C ASN A 326 31.52 10.09 -15.88
N GLY A 327 30.25 10.36 -16.22
CA GLY A 327 29.85 11.34 -17.23
C GLY A 327 30.22 10.99 -18.68
N GLN A 328 30.87 9.84 -18.92
CA GLN A 328 31.33 9.37 -20.24
C GLN A 328 30.63 8.07 -20.67
N GLY A 329 29.55 7.69 -19.97
CA GLY A 329 28.76 6.49 -20.26
C GLY A 329 29.24 5.21 -19.58
N ALA A 330 30.21 5.29 -18.66
CA ALA A 330 30.64 4.21 -17.79
C ALA A 330 30.51 4.63 -16.31
N GLY A 331 31.08 3.85 -15.37
CA GLY A 331 31.01 4.17 -13.93
C GLY A 331 29.74 3.70 -13.23
N PHE A 332 29.11 2.64 -13.75
CA PHE A 332 27.96 1.97 -13.15
C PHE A 332 28.36 0.61 -12.53
N PRO A 333 27.70 0.14 -11.46
CA PRO A 333 26.65 0.83 -10.71
C PRO A 333 27.19 2.06 -9.99
N THR A 334 26.37 3.10 -9.91
CA THR A 334 26.71 4.30 -9.13
C THR A 334 26.54 4.01 -7.64
N SER A 335 27.04 4.90 -6.77
CA SER A 335 26.95 4.69 -5.32
C SER A 335 25.52 4.86 -4.77
N ARG A 336 24.62 5.59 -5.45
CA ARG A 336 23.28 5.93 -4.95
C ARG A 336 22.17 5.94 -6.01
N GLY A 337 22.51 6.02 -7.29
CA GLY A 337 21.55 6.14 -8.39
C GLY A 337 21.43 4.85 -9.20
N ALA A 338 21.38 4.98 -10.52
CA ALA A 338 21.24 3.86 -11.44
C ALA A 338 22.36 2.81 -11.29
N ASP A 339 22.00 1.55 -11.50
CA ASP A 339 22.90 0.39 -11.48
C ASP A 339 23.61 0.14 -12.82
N SER A 340 23.11 0.75 -13.89
CA SER A 340 23.57 0.58 -15.26
C SER A 340 23.30 1.84 -16.07
N LYS A 341 24.03 1.98 -17.18
CA LYS A 341 23.82 3.07 -18.13
C LYS A 341 22.40 3.07 -18.70
N THR A 342 21.82 1.89 -18.94
CA THR A 342 20.45 1.76 -19.44
C THR A 342 19.42 2.29 -18.45
N GLU A 343 19.57 1.99 -17.16
CA GLU A 343 18.68 2.53 -16.12
C GLU A 343 18.86 4.04 -15.93
N PHE A 344 20.11 4.54 -16.03
CA PHE A 344 20.37 5.98 -16.01
C PHE A 344 19.71 6.70 -17.18
N ASP A 345 19.87 6.19 -18.41
CA ASP A 345 19.25 6.80 -19.59
C ASP A 345 17.71 6.82 -19.45
N ARG A 346 17.12 5.74 -18.92
CA ARG A 346 15.68 5.69 -18.63
C ARG A 346 15.23 6.73 -17.60
N GLN A 347 15.99 6.89 -16.52
CA GLN A 347 15.73 7.93 -15.51
C GLN A 347 15.86 9.33 -16.11
N ARG A 348 16.95 9.56 -16.85
CA ARG A 348 17.27 10.82 -17.51
C ARG A 348 16.20 11.28 -18.48
N ASP A 349 15.76 10.41 -19.38
CA ASP A 349 14.77 10.76 -20.38
C ASP A 349 13.41 11.06 -19.72
N LYS A 350 13.05 10.35 -18.65
CA LYS A 350 11.85 10.63 -17.84
C LYS A 350 11.92 12.01 -17.17
N ILE A 351 13.06 12.35 -16.57
CA ILE A 351 13.25 13.64 -15.89
C ILE A 351 13.25 14.80 -16.89
N ILE A 352 13.95 14.66 -18.03
CA ILE A 352 13.96 15.66 -19.11
C ILE A 352 12.54 15.89 -19.62
N THR A 353 11.77 14.83 -19.85
CA THR A 353 10.37 14.91 -20.28
C THR A 353 9.52 15.64 -19.23
N ALA A 354 9.69 15.30 -17.96
CA ALA A 354 8.95 15.93 -16.86
C ALA A 354 9.29 17.42 -16.73
N ILE A 355 10.57 17.80 -16.73
CA ILE A 355 11.01 19.21 -16.66
C ILE A 355 10.47 20.00 -17.86
N SER A 356 10.56 19.43 -19.07
CA SER A 356 10.06 20.07 -20.29
C SER A 356 8.54 20.32 -20.21
N ALA A 357 7.78 19.38 -19.66
CA ALA A 357 6.33 19.53 -19.46
C ALA A 357 5.97 20.51 -18.33
N ILE A 358 6.75 20.54 -17.25
CA ILE A 358 6.61 21.53 -16.17
C ILE A 358 6.80 22.94 -16.74
N ASN A 359 7.72 23.11 -17.68
CA ASN A 359 7.94 24.35 -18.44
C ASN A 359 8.13 25.56 -17.48
N ALA A 360 8.97 25.39 -16.47
CA ALA A 360 9.31 26.41 -15.49
C ALA A 360 10.50 27.26 -15.96
N ASP A 361 10.53 28.52 -15.53
CA ASP A 361 11.63 29.47 -15.78
C ASP A 361 12.85 29.16 -14.95
N VAL A 362 12.65 28.64 -13.74
CA VAL A 362 13.70 28.23 -12.82
C VAL A 362 13.23 27.03 -12.01
N ILE A 363 14.13 26.08 -11.82
CA ILE A 363 13.90 24.84 -11.10
C ILE A 363 15.00 24.64 -10.08
N GLY A 364 14.61 24.55 -8.82
CA GLY A 364 15.48 24.05 -7.74
C GLY A 364 15.55 22.54 -7.77
N LEU A 365 16.75 21.98 -7.81
CA LEU A 365 17.02 20.55 -7.90
C LEU A 365 17.50 20.00 -6.56
N MET A 366 17.00 18.82 -6.18
CA MET A 366 17.53 18.03 -5.08
C MET A 366 17.88 16.63 -5.58
N GLU A 367 18.83 15.97 -4.91
CA GLU A 367 19.32 14.64 -5.30
C GLU A 367 20.07 14.59 -6.64
N MET A 368 20.78 15.67 -6.94
CA MET A 368 21.83 15.65 -7.97
C MET A 368 23.08 14.98 -7.41
N GLU A 369 23.80 14.22 -8.22
CA GLU A 369 25.16 13.81 -7.87
C GLU A 369 26.06 15.03 -7.66
N ASN A 370 26.87 15.00 -6.61
CA ASN A 370 27.81 16.04 -6.26
C ASN A 370 29.16 15.78 -6.95
N ASP A 371 29.20 15.76 -8.28
CA ASP A 371 30.40 15.49 -9.09
C ASP A 371 30.99 16.77 -9.73
N GLY A 372 30.57 17.92 -9.23
CA GLY A 372 31.01 19.24 -9.66
C GLY A 372 30.18 19.83 -10.80
N TYR A 373 30.81 20.68 -11.61
CA TYR A 373 30.12 21.51 -12.61
C TYR A 373 30.79 21.49 -13.99
N GLY A 374 31.73 20.55 -14.20
CA GLY A 374 32.43 20.40 -15.46
C GLY A 374 31.59 19.71 -16.55
N ILE A 375 32.19 19.51 -17.73
CA ILE A 375 31.51 18.91 -18.89
C ILE A 375 30.94 17.51 -18.63
N SER A 376 31.56 16.77 -17.72
CA SER A 376 31.15 15.42 -17.31
C SER A 376 30.18 15.41 -16.12
N SER A 377 29.80 16.56 -15.55
CA SER A 377 28.97 16.59 -14.34
C SER A 377 27.52 16.18 -14.59
N ALA A 378 26.85 15.70 -13.54
CA ALA A 378 25.45 15.31 -13.58
C ALA A 378 24.53 16.49 -13.95
N ILE A 379 24.77 17.68 -13.40
CA ILE A 379 23.99 18.88 -13.73
C ILE A 379 24.20 19.36 -15.16
N GLN A 380 25.44 19.29 -15.67
CA GLN A 380 25.73 19.60 -17.08
C GLN A 380 25.09 18.58 -18.03
N ASN A 381 25.11 17.29 -17.67
CA ASN A 381 24.46 16.24 -18.44
C ASN A 381 22.94 16.49 -18.57
N LEU A 382 22.28 16.87 -17.48
CA LEU A 382 20.86 17.20 -17.47
C LEU A 382 20.56 18.44 -18.34
N VAL A 383 21.33 19.53 -18.19
CA VAL A 383 21.15 20.74 -19.02
C VAL A 383 21.41 20.47 -20.50
N ASN A 384 22.41 19.66 -20.84
CA ASN A 384 22.65 19.25 -22.23
C ASN A 384 21.47 18.46 -22.79
N GLY A 385 20.90 17.54 -22.01
CA GLY A 385 19.71 16.78 -22.40
C GLY A 385 18.48 17.68 -22.61
N LEU A 386 18.25 18.65 -21.72
CA LEU A 386 17.18 19.62 -21.84
C LEU A 386 17.33 20.50 -23.08
N ASN A 387 18.54 21.04 -23.33
CA ASN A 387 18.81 21.87 -24.50
C ASN A 387 18.71 21.10 -25.82
N ALA A 388 18.99 19.79 -25.83
CA ALA A 388 18.84 18.96 -27.03
C ALA A 388 17.38 18.80 -27.48
N VAL A 389 16.43 18.92 -26.55
CA VAL A 389 14.97 18.80 -26.82
C VAL A 389 14.22 20.12 -26.66
N ALA A 390 14.94 21.21 -26.35
CA ALA A 390 14.33 22.51 -26.10
C ALA A 390 13.68 23.08 -27.38
N PRO A 391 12.51 23.72 -27.28
CA PRO A 391 11.94 24.48 -28.39
C PRO A 391 12.89 25.60 -28.86
N LEU A 392 12.71 26.04 -30.11
CA LEU A 392 13.48 27.17 -30.64
C LEU A 392 13.30 28.42 -29.77
N GLY A 393 14.41 29.02 -29.35
CA GLY A 393 14.43 30.20 -28.49
C GLY A 393 14.47 29.91 -26.98
N VAL A 394 14.38 28.63 -26.58
CA VAL A 394 14.54 28.22 -25.18
C VAL A 394 15.97 27.75 -24.94
N GLN A 395 16.65 28.30 -23.93
CA GLN A 395 17.99 27.84 -23.54
C GLN A 395 18.10 27.67 -22.02
N TYR A 396 18.31 26.43 -21.60
CA TYR A 396 18.59 26.09 -20.21
C TYR A 396 20.06 26.34 -19.86
N ALA A 397 20.29 26.84 -18.66
CA ALA A 397 21.59 26.93 -18.00
C ALA A 397 21.46 26.53 -16.53
N PHE A 398 22.58 26.35 -15.83
CA PHE A 398 22.61 26.10 -14.40
C PHE A 398 23.42 27.16 -13.66
N ILE A 399 23.26 27.22 -12.33
CA ILE A 399 24.04 28.10 -11.46
C ILE A 399 25.31 27.37 -10.99
N HIS A 400 26.46 27.96 -11.28
CA HIS A 400 27.75 27.54 -10.72
C HIS A 400 28.07 28.40 -9.48
N PRO A 401 28.10 27.85 -8.26
CA PRO A 401 28.23 28.62 -7.03
C PRO A 401 29.65 29.17 -6.76
N GLY A 402 30.64 28.77 -7.56
CA GLY A 402 32.03 29.22 -7.42
C GLY A 402 32.89 28.31 -6.54
N VAL A 403 32.35 27.15 -6.16
CA VAL A 403 33.05 26.07 -5.44
C VAL A 403 33.08 24.80 -6.30
N SER A 404 34.00 23.89 -6.02
CA SER A 404 34.09 22.61 -6.73
C SER A 404 32.90 21.69 -6.45
N GLN A 405 32.42 21.68 -5.20
CA GLN A 405 31.30 20.88 -4.70
C GLN A 405 30.59 21.65 -3.56
N ILE A 406 29.31 21.36 -3.33
CA ILE A 406 28.56 21.92 -2.19
C ILE A 406 28.51 20.85 -1.09
N GLY A 407 29.03 21.16 0.09
CA GLY A 407 29.13 20.19 1.18
C GLY A 407 29.99 18.98 0.83
N THR A 408 29.82 17.89 1.59
CA THR A 408 30.66 16.67 1.48
C THR A 408 29.89 15.41 1.08
N ASP A 409 28.56 15.47 1.03
CA ASP A 409 27.75 14.31 0.67
C ASP A 409 27.78 14.06 -0.85
N ALA A 410 27.59 12.82 -1.27
CA ALA A 410 27.48 12.44 -2.68
C ALA A 410 26.27 13.07 -3.39
N ILE A 411 25.28 13.52 -2.62
CA ILE A 411 24.08 14.22 -3.10
C ILE A 411 24.21 15.72 -2.84
N THR A 412 23.89 16.54 -3.84
CA THR A 412 23.82 17.99 -3.74
C THR A 412 22.47 18.57 -4.22
N VAL A 413 22.28 19.86 -3.95
CA VAL A 413 21.23 20.70 -4.53
C VAL A 413 21.77 21.49 -5.72
N GLY A 414 20.90 22.02 -6.57
CA GLY A 414 21.30 22.85 -7.70
C GLY A 414 20.17 23.70 -8.27
N PHE A 415 20.49 24.52 -9.26
CA PHE A 415 19.52 25.30 -10.04
C PHE A 415 19.70 25.05 -11.52
N ILE A 416 18.59 24.91 -12.23
CA ILE A 416 18.52 25.12 -13.68
C ILE A 416 17.52 26.25 -13.98
N TYR A 417 17.77 27.04 -15.01
CA TYR A 417 16.93 28.17 -15.40
C TYR A 417 16.96 28.41 -16.90
N ARG A 418 15.95 29.12 -17.40
CA ARG A 418 15.84 29.55 -18.79
C ARG A 418 16.43 30.94 -18.98
N LYS A 419 17.41 31.06 -19.89
CA LYS A 419 18.17 32.30 -20.11
C LYS A 419 17.38 33.40 -20.79
N GLU A 420 16.33 33.04 -21.51
CA GLU A 420 15.46 33.99 -22.20
C GLU A 420 14.48 34.70 -21.25
N THR A 421 14.21 34.14 -20.07
CA THR A 421 13.30 34.72 -19.08
C THR A 421 14.00 35.22 -17.82
N LEU A 422 15.12 34.61 -17.44
CA LEU A 422 15.85 34.95 -16.21
C LEU A 422 17.35 35.15 -16.43
N ARG A 423 17.89 36.14 -15.72
CA ARG A 423 19.32 36.42 -15.58
C ARG A 423 19.73 36.27 -14.11
N PRO A 424 20.78 35.51 -13.76
CA PRO A 424 21.31 35.53 -12.39
C PRO A 424 21.89 36.91 -12.05
N LEU A 425 21.67 37.36 -10.82
CA LEU A 425 22.22 38.58 -10.25
C LEU A 425 23.13 38.22 -9.07
N GLY A 426 24.34 38.79 -9.06
CA GLY A 426 25.30 38.54 -7.99
C GLY A 426 25.86 37.12 -8.00
N LYS A 427 26.55 36.76 -6.90
CA LYS A 427 27.03 35.39 -6.67
C LYS A 427 25.94 34.56 -6.00
N ALA A 428 25.91 33.27 -6.28
CA ALA A 428 25.12 32.35 -5.47
C ALA A 428 25.69 32.26 -4.05
N ALA A 429 24.82 32.02 -3.08
CA ALA A 429 25.18 31.93 -1.68
C ALA A 429 24.88 30.53 -1.13
N ILE A 430 25.69 30.05 -0.20
CA ILE A 430 25.54 28.73 0.42
C ILE A 430 25.33 28.92 1.92
N LEU A 431 24.30 28.28 2.47
CA LEU A 431 24.10 28.14 3.91
C LEU A 431 24.52 26.75 4.35
N ASP A 432 25.51 26.71 5.23
CA ASP A 432 26.01 25.54 5.93
C ASP A 432 26.38 25.91 7.39
N SER A 433 27.00 24.97 8.10
CA SER A 433 27.37 25.15 9.50
C SER A 433 28.47 26.21 9.73
N SER A 434 29.22 26.61 8.70
CA SER A 434 30.21 27.68 8.78
C SER A 434 29.58 29.08 8.81
N ILE A 435 28.37 29.20 8.25
CA ILE A 435 27.57 30.44 8.24
C ILE A 435 26.67 30.51 9.48
N ASP A 436 25.98 29.41 9.80
CA ASP A 436 25.12 29.32 10.98
C ASP A 436 25.20 27.91 11.59
N THR A 437 25.70 27.82 12.82
CA THR A 437 25.93 26.55 13.51
C THR A 437 24.64 25.77 13.80
N ARG A 438 23.46 26.41 13.74
CA ARG A 438 22.16 25.73 13.81
C ARG A 438 21.89 24.88 12.55
N PHE A 439 22.52 25.20 11.42
CA PHE A 439 22.42 24.42 10.19
C PHE A 439 23.47 23.31 10.17
N ASN A 440 23.16 22.16 10.78
CA ASN A 440 24.06 21.00 10.74
C ASN A 440 24.08 20.35 9.35
N ASP A 441 25.12 20.62 8.58
CA ASP A 441 25.36 20.14 7.22
C ASP A 441 25.97 18.72 7.14
N GLN A 442 26.23 18.08 8.28
CA GLN A 442 26.46 16.63 8.34
C GLN A 442 25.15 15.82 8.26
N LYS A 443 24.01 16.47 8.51
CA LYS A 443 22.68 15.86 8.45
C LYS A 443 21.82 16.43 7.33
N ASN A 444 21.85 17.74 7.14
CA ASN A 444 21.15 18.45 6.06
C ASN A 444 22.10 18.65 4.88
N ARG A 445 21.59 18.75 3.65
CA ARG A 445 22.41 19.29 2.55
C ARG A 445 22.51 20.80 2.70
N PRO A 446 23.69 21.41 2.50
CA PRO A 446 23.79 22.86 2.45
C PRO A 446 22.77 23.46 1.48
N THR A 447 22.19 24.59 1.85
CA THR A 447 21.18 25.26 1.04
C THR A 447 21.87 26.20 0.04
N LEU A 448 21.44 26.17 -1.21
CA LEU A 448 21.94 27.06 -2.26
C LEU A 448 20.91 28.14 -2.57
N ALA A 449 21.30 29.42 -2.51
CA ALA A 449 20.44 30.54 -2.90
C ALA A 449 21.01 31.32 -4.09
N GLN A 450 20.12 31.83 -4.94
CA GLN A 450 20.44 32.69 -6.07
C GLN A 450 19.33 33.73 -6.27
N THR A 451 19.72 34.98 -6.47
CA THR A 451 18.83 36.02 -6.97
C THR A 451 18.81 36.01 -8.50
N PHE A 452 17.62 36.05 -9.08
CA PHE A 452 17.38 36.20 -10.50
C PHE A 452 16.68 37.52 -10.80
N VAL A 453 16.93 38.05 -11.98
CA VAL A 453 16.21 39.18 -12.56
C VAL A 453 15.39 38.67 -13.73
N GLU A 454 14.10 38.97 -13.72
CA GLU A 454 13.22 38.74 -14.86
C GLU A 454 13.59 39.67 -16.02
N VAL A 455 13.84 39.10 -17.19
CA VAL A 455 14.27 39.84 -18.39
C VAL A 455 13.18 40.82 -18.86
N ALA A 456 11.90 40.46 -18.70
CA ALA A 456 10.79 41.26 -19.21
C ALA A 456 10.48 42.52 -18.36
N THR A 457 10.77 42.48 -17.06
CA THR A 457 10.28 43.48 -16.09
C THR A 457 11.38 44.07 -15.19
N ASP A 458 12.59 43.50 -15.22
CA ASP A 458 13.68 43.75 -14.26
C ASP A 458 13.32 43.44 -12.78
N ALA A 459 12.19 42.77 -12.53
CA ALA A 459 11.82 42.31 -11.19
C ALA A 459 12.85 41.30 -10.66
N LYS A 460 13.17 41.42 -9.37
CA LYS A 460 14.11 40.51 -8.68
C LYS A 460 13.35 39.44 -7.90
N LEU A 461 13.88 38.23 -7.91
CA LEU A 461 13.41 37.11 -7.10
C LEU A 461 14.60 36.31 -6.56
N THR A 462 14.66 36.11 -5.24
CA THR A 462 15.62 35.21 -4.60
C THR A 462 14.97 33.86 -4.34
N ILE A 463 15.66 32.79 -4.72
CA ILE A 463 15.21 31.42 -4.50
C ILE A 463 16.28 30.68 -3.70
N ALA A 464 15.87 29.87 -2.74
CA ALA A 464 16.74 29.00 -1.96
C ALA A 464 16.30 27.53 -2.07
N VAL A 465 17.23 26.65 -2.45
CA VAL A 465 16.98 25.20 -2.58
C VAL A 465 17.59 24.49 -1.39
N ASN A 466 16.72 23.92 -0.56
CA ASN A 466 17.13 23.12 0.59
C ASN A 466 16.84 21.63 0.36
N HIS A 467 17.60 20.79 1.05
CA HIS A 467 17.31 19.37 1.15
C HIS A 467 17.62 18.92 2.59
N LEU A 468 16.62 19.11 3.45
CA LEU A 468 16.73 18.84 4.88
C LEU A 468 16.73 17.33 5.17
N LYS A 469 17.27 16.97 6.34
CA LYS A 469 17.43 15.59 6.80
C LYS A 469 16.12 14.78 6.71
N SER A 470 16.17 13.54 6.23
CA SER A 470 14.98 12.68 6.15
C SER A 470 14.46 12.26 7.54
N LYS A 471 13.16 11.95 7.61
CA LYS A 471 12.51 11.41 8.83
C LYS A 471 12.85 9.94 9.12
N GLY A 472 13.43 9.23 8.15
CA GLY A 472 13.54 7.76 8.15
C GLY A 472 14.75 7.20 8.90
N SER A 473 15.83 7.97 9.04
CA SER A 473 17.03 7.57 9.79
C SER A 473 17.12 8.35 11.10
N ASN A 474 17.65 7.74 12.16
CA ASN A 474 17.77 8.39 13.47
C ASN A 474 18.80 9.53 13.50
N CYS A 475 18.66 10.39 14.51
CA CYS A 475 19.62 11.41 14.91
C CYS A 475 19.91 11.30 16.43
N ASP A 476 19.98 10.06 16.92
CA ASP A 476 20.17 9.75 18.34
C ASP A 476 21.52 10.28 18.83
N ASP A 477 22.52 10.28 17.96
CA ASP A 477 23.85 10.86 18.16
C ASP A 477 23.82 12.37 18.45
N LEU A 478 22.75 13.05 18.03
CA LEU A 478 22.51 14.47 18.28
C LEU A 478 21.49 14.73 19.39
N GLY A 479 21.00 13.67 20.06
CA GLY A 479 19.90 13.78 21.03
C GLY A 479 18.56 14.20 20.38
N ASP A 480 18.36 13.90 19.10
CA ASP A 480 17.13 14.20 18.34
C ASP A 480 16.49 12.93 17.76
N PRO A 481 16.13 11.96 18.63
CA PRO A 481 15.43 10.74 18.22
C PRO A 481 14.01 11.04 17.75
N ASN A 482 13.31 10.05 17.20
CA ASN A 482 11.86 10.12 17.07
C ASN A 482 11.22 10.15 18.47
N THR A 483 10.61 11.28 18.83
CA THR A 483 9.97 11.50 20.14
C THR A 483 8.55 10.93 20.21
N GLY A 484 8.03 10.35 19.13
CA GLY A 484 6.66 9.80 19.10
C GLY A 484 5.58 10.89 19.01
N ASP A 485 5.93 12.09 18.54
CA ASP A 485 5.02 13.23 18.37
C ASP A 485 4.41 13.32 16.94
N GLY A 486 4.68 12.34 16.08
CA GLY A 486 4.25 12.33 14.68
C GLY A 486 5.17 13.09 13.70
N GLN A 487 6.27 13.69 14.17
CA GLN A 487 7.22 14.41 13.30
C GLN A 487 8.30 13.49 12.71
N GLY A 488 8.50 12.30 13.30
CA GLY A 488 9.57 11.35 12.94
C GLY A 488 10.94 11.80 13.44
N ASN A 489 12.00 11.07 13.06
CA ASN A 489 13.36 11.37 13.51
C ASN A 489 13.85 12.74 13.07
N CYS A 490 14.90 13.25 13.75
CA CYS A 490 15.64 14.44 13.36
C CYS A 490 14.75 15.71 13.28
N ASN A 491 13.75 15.85 14.15
CA ASN A 491 12.79 16.96 14.09
C ASN A 491 13.44 18.27 14.55
N LEU A 492 14.22 18.25 15.64
CA LEU A 492 14.92 19.44 16.14
C LEU A 492 15.97 19.93 15.13
N THR A 493 16.73 19.00 14.55
CA THR A 493 17.74 19.23 13.51
C THR A 493 17.12 19.93 12.29
N ARG A 494 15.97 19.46 11.82
CA ARG A 494 15.24 20.09 10.70
C ARG A 494 14.68 21.45 11.07
N ARG A 495 14.11 21.59 12.27
CA ARG A 495 13.54 22.84 12.77
C ARG A 495 14.61 23.92 12.90
N ASP A 496 15.77 23.57 13.44
CA ASP A 496 16.84 24.52 13.68
C ASP A 496 17.52 24.93 12.36
N ALA A 497 17.69 23.99 11.41
CA ALA A 497 18.09 24.31 10.04
C ALA A 497 17.07 25.23 9.32
N ALA A 498 15.77 25.03 9.51
CA ALA A 498 14.74 25.90 8.95
C ALA A 498 14.77 27.32 9.54
N LYS A 499 15.04 27.45 10.85
CA LYS A 499 15.23 28.76 11.50
C LYS A 499 16.48 29.46 10.97
N ALA A 500 17.60 28.74 10.87
CA ALA A 500 18.83 29.26 10.27
C ALA A 500 18.60 29.76 8.85
N LEU A 501 17.85 29.02 8.05
CA LEU A 501 17.49 29.42 6.69
C LEU A 501 16.69 30.71 6.63
N VAL A 502 15.66 30.85 7.48
CA VAL A 502 14.85 32.08 7.54
C VAL A 502 15.69 33.28 7.96
N ASP A 503 16.51 33.14 9.00
CA ASP A 503 17.36 34.22 9.51
C ASP A 503 18.46 34.59 8.49
N TRP A 504 19.03 33.60 7.81
CA TRP A 504 20.03 33.81 6.75
C TRP A 504 19.45 34.55 5.54
N LEU A 505 18.24 34.17 5.09
CA LEU A 505 17.56 34.86 3.98
C LEU A 505 17.15 36.30 4.34
N ALA A 506 16.85 36.58 5.60
CA ALA A 506 16.56 37.94 6.06
C ALA A 506 17.78 38.89 5.94
N GLY A 507 19.00 38.35 5.83
CA GLY A 507 20.23 39.11 5.61
C GLY A 507 20.56 39.40 4.14
N ASP A 508 19.68 39.03 3.20
CA ASP A 508 19.89 39.12 1.75
C ASP A 508 21.25 38.55 1.29
N PRO A 509 21.45 37.23 1.41
CA PRO A 509 22.77 36.61 1.28
C PRO A 509 23.36 36.66 -0.14
N THR A 510 22.61 37.19 -1.10
CA THR A 510 22.96 37.22 -2.54
C THR A 510 23.12 38.63 -3.10
N ASP A 511 22.93 39.68 -2.29
CA ASP A 511 23.10 41.09 -2.72
C ASP A 511 24.57 41.54 -2.79
#